data_AF-A0A2D4M6M8-F1
#
_entry.id   AF-A0A2D4M6M8-F1
#
_cell.length_a   1.000
_cell.length_b   1.000
_cell.length_c   1.000
_cell.angle_alpha   90.00
_cell.angle_beta   90.00
_cell.angle_gamma   90.00
#
_symmetry.space_group_name_H-M   'P 1'
#
loop_
_entity.id
_entity.type
_entity.pdbx_description
1 polymer ?
#
loop_
_entity_poly.entity_id
_entity_poly.type
_entity_poly.pdbx_seq_one_letter_code
_entity_poly.pdbx_strand_id
1 'polypeptide(L)'
;MSITSDEVNFLVYRYLQESGFSHSAFTFGIESHISQSNINGTLVPPAALISILQKGLQYVEAEISINEDGTVFDGRPIESLSLIDAVMPDVVQTRQQAFREKLAQQQASAATVVATTATALTTTTTATTTTIAVPQQNTPKTGEATVNGEENGAHAINNHSKPMEIDGDVEIPSNKATVLRGHESEVFICAWNPVSDLLASGSGDSTARIWNLNENNNGSSTQLVLRHCIREGGHDVPSNKDVTSLDWNSDGTLLATGSYDGFARIWTEDGNLASTLGQHKGPIFALKWNKKGNYILSAGVDKTTIIWDAHTGEAKQQFPFHSGN
;
A
#
# COMPACT_ATOMS: atom_id res chain seq x y z
N MET A 1 -25.80 -4.86 3.67
CA MET A 1 -24.76 -4.13 2.92
C MET A 1 -23.97 -5.14 2.13
N SER A 2 -23.76 -4.90 0.83
CA SER A 2 -22.86 -5.71 0.00
C SER A 2 -21.66 -4.84 -0.35
N ILE A 3 -20.46 -5.36 -0.14
CA ILE A 3 -19.21 -4.77 -0.62
C ILE A 3 -18.82 -5.48 -1.90
N THR A 4 -18.50 -4.73 -2.96
CA THR A 4 -18.07 -5.32 -4.24
C THR A 4 -16.54 -5.37 -4.34
N SER A 5 -16.02 -6.30 -5.14
CA SER A 5 -14.59 -6.37 -5.46
C SER A 5 -14.08 -5.08 -6.09
N ASP A 6 -14.89 -4.47 -6.96
CA ASP A 6 -14.54 -3.25 -7.69
C ASP A 6 -14.33 -2.08 -6.72
N GLU A 7 -15.21 -1.93 -5.72
CA GLU A 7 -15.08 -0.90 -4.69
C GLU A 7 -13.81 -1.08 -3.84
N VAL A 8 -13.52 -2.33 -3.44
CA VAL A 8 -12.32 -2.65 -2.67
C VAL A 8 -11.06 -2.37 -3.49
N ASN A 9 -11.01 -2.87 -4.73
CA ASN A 9 -9.88 -2.68 -5.63
C ASN A 9 -9.64 -1.18 -5.88
N PHE A 10 -10.69 -0.41 -6.16
CA PHE A 10 -10.56 1.03 -6.36
C PHE A 10 -10.00 1.74 -5.13
N LEU A 11 -10.47 1.40 -3.92
CA LEU A 11 -9.97 1.99 -2.67
C LEU A 11 -8.50 1.63 -2.41
N VAL A 12 -8.08 0.40 -2.70
CA VAL A 12 -6.68 -0.05 -2.58
C VAL A 12 -5.77 0.68 -3.56
N TYR A 13 -6.16 0.75 -4.84
CA TYR A 13 -5.43 1.50 -5.86
C TYR A 13 -5.28 2.97 -5.47
N ARG A 14 -6.35 3.60 -5.01
CA ARG A 14 -6.35 5.00 -4.62
C ARG A 14 -5.43 5.25 -3.42
N TYR A 15 -5.44 4.36 -2.43
CA TYR A 15 -4.51 4.38 -1.31
C TYR A 15 -3.04 4.27 -1.75
N LEU A 16 -2.72 3.36 -2.67
CA LEU A 16 -1.35 3.22 -3.20
C LEU A 16 -0.89 4.49 -3.90
N GLN A 17 -1.76 5.11 -4.69
CA GLN A 17 -1.46 6.35 -5.40
C GLN A 17 -1.26 7.53 -4.43
N GLU A 18 -2.11 7.66 -3.42
CA GLU A 18 -2.02 8.71 -2.39
C GLU A 18 -0.80 8.54 -1.48
N SER A 19 -0.37 7.30 -1.25
CA SER A 19 0.81 6.97 -0.45
C SER A 19 2.13 7.12 -1.24
N GLY A 20 2.06 7.43 -2.54
CA GLY A 20 3.23 7.62 -3.40
C GLY A 20 3.84 6.34 -3.96
N PHE A 21 3.15 5.19 -3.85
CA PHE A 21 3.57 3.92 -4.43
C PHE A 21 3.16 3.82 -5.91
N SER A 22 3.65 4.74 -6.75
CA SER A 22 3.17 4.90 -8.13
C SER A 22 3.32 3.64 -8.98
N HIS A 23 4.42 2.89 -8.86
CA HIS A 23 4.63 1.66 -9.63
C HIS A 23 3.67 0.55 -9.18
N SER A 24 3.51 0.36 -7.88
CA SER A 24 2.56 -0.62 -7.33
C SER A 24 1.13 -0.25 -7.68
N ALA A 25 0.76 1.03 -7.61
CA ALA A 25 -0.55 1.51 -8.03
C ALA A 25 -0.79 1.24 -9.52
N PHE A 26 0.21 1.45 -10.39
CA PHE A 26 0.11 1.14 -11.80
C PHE A 26 -0.13 -0.35 -12.05
N THR A 27 0.74 -1.22 -11.53
CA THR A 27 0.62 -2.67 -11.69
C THR A 27 -0.71 -3.18 -11.15
N PHE A 28 -1.04 -2.80 -9.91
CA PHE A 28 -2.30 -3.18 -9.28
C PHE A 28 -3.51 -2.67 -10.07
N GLY A 29 -3.46 -1.44 -10.59
CA GLY A 29 -4.53 -0.85 -11.40
C GLY A 29 -4.84 -1.64 -12.68
N ILE A 30 -3.81 -2.20 -13.31
CA ILE A 30 -3.95 -3.06 -14.49
C ILE A 30 -4.49 -4.43 -14.10
N GLU A 31 -3.88 -5.10 -13.11
CA GLU A 31 -4.28 -6.44 -12.65
C GLU A 31 -5.70 -6.48 -12.12
N SER A 32 -6.14 -5.42 -11.43
CA SER A 32 -7.49 -5.30 -10.88
C SER A 32 -8.52 -4.70 -11.85
N HIS A 33 -8.12 -4.42 -13.10
CA HIS A 33 -8.97 -3.85 -14.15
C HIS A 33 -9.73 -2.58 -13.74
N ILE A 34 -9.09 -1.70 -12.99
CA ILE A 34 -9.76 -0.51 -12.42
C ILE A 34 -10.28 0.46 -13.48
N SER A 35 -9.64 0.50 -14.65
CA SER A 35 -10.10 1.27 -15.81
C SER A 35 -11.44 0.78 -16.37
N GLN A 36 -11.84 -0.46 -16.07
CA GLN A 36 -13.13 -1.03 -16.44
C GLN A 36 -14.18 -0.86 -15.33
N SER A 37 -13.79 -0.39 -14.15
CA SER A 37 -14.73 -0.15 -13.06
C SER A 37 -15.63 1.05 -13.37
N ASN A 38 -16.90 0.98 -12.96
CA ASN A 38 -17.85 2.08 -13.10
C ASN A 38 -17.71 3.15 -12.00
N ILE A 39 -16.59 3.16 -11.27
CA ILE A 39 -16.39 4.01 -10.10
C ILE A 39 -15.85 5.36 -10.53
N ASN A 40 -16.60 6.42 -10.24
CA ASN A 40 -16.15 7.78 -10.47
C ASN A 40 -15.20 8.24 -9.34
N GLY A 41 -13.89 8.22 -9.62
CA GLY A 41 -12.86 8.60 -8.67
C GLY A 41 -12.94 10.03 -8.13
N THR A 42 -13.64 10.95 -8.81
CA THR A 42 -13.82 12.33 -8.31
C THR A 42 -14.77 12.42 -7.11
N LEU A 43 -15.61 11.41 -6.92
CA LEU A 43 -16.55 11.33 -5.80
C LEU A 43 -15.92 10.65 -4.57
N VAL A 44 -14.78 9.99 -4.74
CA VAL A 44 -14.09 9.28 -3.65
C VAL A 44 -13.16 10.27 -2.95
N PRO A 45 -13.42 10.62 -1.68
CA PRO A 45 -12.57 11.57 -0.97
C PRO A 45 -11.16 10.98 -0.72
N PRO A 46 -10.13 11.83 -0.59
CA PRO A 46 -8.80 11.39 -0.20
C PRO A 46 -8.83 10.58 1.10
N ALA A 47 -7.95 9.58 1.22
CA ALA A 47 -7.86 8.71 2.38
C ALA A 47 -9.15 7.93 2.72
N ALA A 48 -10.06 7.72 1.76
CA ALA A 48 -11.31 7.00 1.95
C ALA A 48 -11.10 5.60 2.57
N LEU A 49 -10.11 4.83 2.09
CA LEU A 49 -9.79 3.51 2.63
C LEU A 49 -9.41 3.59 4.11
N ILE A 50 -8.55 4.53 4.48
CA ILE A 50 -8.11 4.75 5.87
C ILE A 50 -9.31 5.13 6.74
N SER A 51 -10.18 6.02 6.25
CA SER A 51 -11.38 6.45 7.00
C SER A 51 -12.33 5.28 7.26
N ILE A 52 -12.51 4.38 6.28
CA ILE A 52 -13.34 3.18 6.44
C ILE A 52 -12.71 2.23 7.46
N LEU A 53 -11.39 1.98 7.39
CA LEU A 53 -10.69 1.14 8.35
C LEU A 53 -10.77 1.69 9.78
N GLN A 54 -10.64 3.00 9.96
CA GLN A 54 -10.80 3.65 11.26
C GLN A 54 -12.22 3.49 11.81
N LYS A 55 -13.24 3.65 10.97
CA LYS A 55 -14.64 3.41 11.38
C LYS A 55 -14.89 1.94 11.73
N GLY A 56 -14.33 1.01 10.97
CA GLY A 56 -14.40 -0.42 11.26
C GLY A 56 -13.76 -0.75 12.62
N LEU A 57 -12.60 -0.16 12.91
CA LEU A 57 -11.93 -0.32 14.21
C LEU A 57 -12.79 0.23 15.37
N GLN A 58 -13.34 1.43 15.21
CA GLN A 58 -14.25 2.03 16.20
C GLN A 58 -15.51 1.17 16.43
N TYR A 59 -16.02 0.56 15.36
CA TYR A 59 -17.16 -0.34 15.45
C TYR A 59 -16.82 -1.62 16.23
N VAL A 60 -15.65 -2.23 15.98
CA VAL A 60 -15.18 -3.39 16.76
C VAL A 60 -14.98 -3.03 18.24
N GLU A 61 -14.40 -1.85 18.52
CA GLU A 61 -14.28 -1.35 19.90
C GLU A 61 -15.66 -1.13 20.56
N ALA A 62 -16.65 -0.65 19.80
CA ALA A 62 -18.01 -0.50 20.28
C ALA A 62 -18.66 -1.87 20.58
N GLU A 63 -18.49 -2.87 19.71
CA GLU A 63 -18.99 -4.23 19.96
C GLU A 63 -18.38 -4.87 21.21
N ILE A 64 -17.12 -4.56 21.52
CA ILE A 64 -16.46 -5.04 22.75
C ILE A 64 -17.04 -4.36 24.00
N SER A 65 -17.45 -3.10 23.89
CA SER A 65 -17.85 -2.26 25.03
C SER A 65 -19.36 -2.20 25.32
N ILE A 66 -20.19 -2.69 24.40
CA ILE A 66 -21.64 -2.78 24.56
C ILE A 66 -22.03 -4.15 25.14
N ASN A 67 -22.85 -4.14 26.19
CA ASN A 67 -23.40 -5.36 26.80
C ASN A 67 -24.57 -5.93 25.96
N GLU A 68 -24.94 -7.18 26.21
CA GLU A 68 -26.10 -7.84 25.57
C GLU A 68 -27.44 -7.11 25.83
N ASP A 69 -27.51 -6.30 26.89
CA ASP A 69 -28.67 -5.47 27.25
C ASP A 69 -28.66 -4.07 26.60
N GLY A 70 -27.64 -3.77 25.77
CA GLY A 70 -27.49 -2.48 25.08
C GLY A 70 -26.95 -1.34 25.95
N THR A 71 -26.58 -1.61 27.21
CA THR A 71 -25.96 -0.59 28.07
C THR A 71 -24.51 -0.34 27.64
N VAL A 72 -24.18 0.94 27.45
CA VAL A 72 -22.81 1.40 27.18
C VAL A 72 -22.13 1.66 28.51
N PHE A 73 -20.96 1.06 28.73
CA PHE A 73 -20.21 1.29 29.95
C PHE A 73 -19.42 2.62 29.87
N ASP A 74 -19.78 3.60 30.70
CA ASP A 74 -19.14 4.93 30.78
C ASP A 74 -17.72 4.90 31.39
N GLY A 75 -17.32 3.77 31.97
CA GLY A 75 -15.99 3.60 32.56
C GLY A 75 -14.97 3.34 31.46
N ARG A 76 -14.35 4.40 30.93
CA ARG A 76 -13.28 4.35 29.92
C ARG A 76 -12.34 3.13 30.11
N PRO A 77 -12.36 2.19 29.17
CA PRO A 77 -11.39 1.10 29.07
C PRO A 77 -10.54 1.31 27.78
N ILE A 78 -9.33 1.89 27.89
CA ILE A 78 -8.03 1.20 28.02
C ILE A 78 -7.59 0.56 26.69
N GLU A 79 -6.56 1.17 26.09
CA GLU A 79 -5.78 0.73 24.91
C GLU A 79 -6.56 0.53 23.61
N SER A 80 -6.43 1.52 22.72
CA SER A 80 -6.88 1.45 21.32
C SER A 80 -6.48 0.11 20.71
N LEU A 81 -7.45 -0.61 20.13
CA LEU A 81 -7.13 -1.83 19.38
C LEU A 81 -6.25 -1.45 18.20
N SER A 82 -5.23 -2.26 17.92
CA SER A 82 -4.53 -2.14 16.65
C SER A 82 -5.39 -2.76 15.54
N LEU A 83 -5.18 -2.32 14.30
CA LEU A 83 -5.91 -2.89 13.15
C LEU A 83 -5.64 -4.39 12.99
N ILE A 84 -4.44 -4.86 13.36
CA ILE A 84 -4.08 -6.28 13.32
C ILE A 84 -4.80 -7.09 14.40
N ASP A 85 -4.95 -6.54 15.61
CA ASP A 85 -5.71 -7.21 16.67
C ASP A 85 -7.20 -7.31 16.31
N ALA A 86 -7.72 -6.28 15.63
CA ALA A 86 -9.14 -6.20 15.27
C ALA A 86 -9.57 -7.26 14.25
N VAL A 87 -8.63 -7.79 13.46
CA VAL A 87 -8.92 -8.86 12.49
C VAL A 87 -8.69 -10.26 13.05
N MET A 88 -8.27 -10.40 14.31
CA MET A 88 -8.05 -11.68 14.98
C MET A 88 -9.20 -12.02 15.94
N PRO A 89 -10.11 -12.97 15.60
CA PRO A 89 -11.28 -13.27 16.42
C PRO A 89 -10.96 -13.65 17.86
N ASP A 90 -9.92 -14.45 18.09
CA ASP A 90 -9.52 -14.91 19.41
C ASP A 90 -9.02 -13.76 20.30
N VAL A 91 -8.31 -12.79 19.71
CA VAL A 91 -7.82 -11.60 20.41
C VAL A 91 -8.98 -10.70 20.81
N VAL A 92 -9.92 -10.48 19.89
CA VAL A 92 -11.15 -9.72 20.14
C VAL A 92 -11.98 -10.38 21.25
N GLN A 93 -12.18 -11.71 21.20
CA GLN A 93 -12.90 -12.44 22.23
C GLN A 93 -12.22 -12.39 23.59
N THR A 94 -10.90 -12.58 23.63
CA THR A 94 -10.11 -12.51 24.87
C THR A 94 -10.21 -11.13 25.50
N ARG A 95 -10.11 -10.06 24.69
CA ARG A 95 -10.32 -8.69 25.17
C ARG A 95 -11.75 -8.48 25.69
N GLN A 96 -12.76 -8.98 24.97
CA GLN A 96 -14.16 -8.92 25.42
C GLN A 96 -14.38 -9.65 26.75
N GLN A 97 -13.73 -10.79 26.98
CA GLN A 97 -13.78 -11.51 28.26
C GLN A 97 -13.09 -10.73 29.38
N ALA A 98 -11.85 -10.28 29.17
CA ALA A 98 -11.11 -9.48 30.15
C ALA A 98 -11.87 -8.20 30.55
N PHE A 99 -12.59 -7.62 29.59
CA PHE A 99 -13.46 -6.48 29.80
C PHE A 99 -14.66 -6.80 30.71
N ARG A 100 -15.35 -7.91 30.43
CA ARG A 100 -16.48 -8.39 31.23
C ARG A 100 -16.06 -8.75 32.66
N GLU A 101 -14.87 -9.32 32.84
CA GLU A 101 -14.32 -9.61 34.17
C GLU A 101 -14.04 -8.33 34.97
N LYS A 102 -13.44 -7.31 34.34
CA LYS A 102 -13.24 -6.00 34.97
C LYS A 102 -14.57 -5.34 35.34
N LEU A 103 -15.59 -5.46 34.49
CA LEU A 103 -16.93 -4.95 34.76
C LEU A 103 -17.55 -5.62 36.01
N ALA A 104 -17.48 -6.95 36.09
CA ALA A 104 -17.99 -7.71 37.23
C ALA A 104 -17.28 -7.32 38.54
N GLN A 105 -15.96 -7.10 38.50
CA GLN A 105 -15.18 -6.63 39.66
C GLN A 105 -15.57 -5.21 40.11
N GLN A 106 -15.83 -4.28 39.19
CA GLN A 106 -16.27 -2.92 39.56
C GLN A 106 -17.69 -2.88 40.12
N GLN A 107 -18.62 -3.68 39.57
CA GLN A 107 -19.98 -3.76 40.12
C GLN A 107 -19.99 -4.42 41.52
N ALA A 108 -19.18 -5.45 41.74
CA ALA A 108 -19.04 -6.08 43.05
C ALA A 108 -18.42 -5.14 44.11
N SER A 109 -17.44 -4.32 43.72
CA SER A 109 -16.84 -3.33 44.62
C SER A 109 -17.78 -2.15 44.91
N ALA A 110 -18.55 -1.66 43.92
CA ALA A 110 -19.58 -0.65 44.13
C ALA A 110 -20.70 -1.13 45.08
N ALA A 111 -21.17 -2.37 44.93
CA ALA A 111 -22.16 -2.96 45.85
C ALA A 111 -21.64 -3.08 47.30
N THR A 112 -20.33 -3.30 47.47
CA THR A 112 -19.68 -3.38 48.79
C THR A 112 -19.56 -1.99 49.46
N VAL A 113 -19.36 -0.92 48.67
CA VAL A 113 -19.32 0.47 49.14
C VAL A 113 -20.72 1.01 49.48
N VAL A 114 -21.75 0.59 48.73
CA VAL A 114 -23.15 0.93 49.05
C VAL A 114 -23.63 0.21 50.32
N ALA A 115 -23.22 -1.04 50.53
CA ALA A 115 -23.53 -1.77 51.78
C ALA A 115 -22.90 -1.14 53.03
N THR A 116 -21.74 -0.48 52.90
CA THR A 116 -21.03 0.20 54.01
C THR A 116 -21.51 1.64 54.25
N THR A 117 -22.12 2.30 53.25
CA THR A 117 -22.73 3.63 53.41
C THR A 117 -24.19 3.56 53.89
N ALA A 118 -24.94 2.50 53.54
CA ALA A 118 -26.27 2.25 54.08
C ALA A 118 -26.28 1.93 55.59
N THR A 119 -25.13 1.58 56.17
CA THR A 119 -24.99 1.33 57.62
C THR A 119 -24.77 2.59 58.46
N ALA A 120 -24.63 3.78 57.83
CA ALA A 120 -24.27 5.03 58.54
C ALA A 120 -25.39 6.09 58.66
N LEU A 121 -26.61 5.86 58.18
CA LEU A 121 -27.77 6.74 58.44
C LEU A 121 -28.81 6.08 59.35
N THR A 122 -28.52 6.15 60.65
CA THR A 122 -29.42 6.46 61.78
C THR A 122 -30.91 6.09 61.71
N THR A 123 -31.26 5.15 62.59
CA THR A 123 -32.36 5.19 63.57
C THR A 123 -32.95 6.58 63.89
N THR A 124 -34.29 6.75 63.80
CA THR A 124 -35.19 7.25 64.88
C THR A 124 -36.69 7.41 64.46
N THR A 125 -37.55 6.61 65.12
CA THR A 125 -38.88 6.89 65.73
C THR A 125 -40.15 7.38 64.96
N THR A 126 -41.23 6.58 65.18
CA THR A 126 -42.67 6.88 65.45
C THR A 126 -43.73 7.18 64.36
N ALA A 127 -44.61 6.17 64.17
CA ALA A 127 -46.09 6.12 64.09
C ALA A 127 -46.93 7.21 63.37
N THR A 128 -47.77 6.80 62.40
CA THR A 128 -49.27 6.79 62.48
C THR A 128 -49.95 6.20 61.22
N THR A 129 -51.14 5.64 61.44
CA THR A 129 -52.13 4.94 60.59
C THR A 129 -52.63 5.67 59.34
N THR A 130 -52.87 4.98 58.19
CA THR A 130 -54.22 4.67 57.62
C THR A 130 -54.14 3.82 56.31
N THR A 131 -55.22 3.06 56.09
CA THR A 131 -55.64 2.11 55.01
C THR A 131 -55.51 2.62 53.55
N ILE A 132 -55.37 1.82 52.48
CA ILE A 132 -56.42 1.02 51.76
C ILE A 132 -55.78 0.10 50.65
N ALA A 133 -56.26 -1.16 50.56
CA ALA A 133 -56.46 -2.13 49.43
C ALA A 133 -55.37 -2.50 48.35
N VAL A 134 -54.75 -3.70 48.49
CA VAL A 134 -54.87 -5.00 47.74
C VAL A 134 -55.49 -4.99 46.30
N PRO A 135 -55.12 -5.88 45.34
CA PRO A 135 -53.80 -6.37 44.83
C PRO A 135 -53.77 -6.60 43.28
N GLN A 136 -52.64 -7.02 42.68
CA GLN A 136 -52.67 -8.16 41.74
C GLN A 136 -51.30 -8.79 41.44
N GLN A 137 -51.24 -10.10 41.67
CA GLN A 137 -50.19 -11.06 41.32
C GLN A 137 -50.16 -11.31 39.80
N ASN A 138 -48.99 -11.64 39.23
CA ASN A 138 -48.66 -13.03 38.91
C ASN A 138 -47.27 -13.22 38.29
N THR A 139 -46.72 -14.38 38.65
CA THR A 139 -45.43 -14.98 38.37
C THR A 139 -45.31 -15.55 36.94
N PRO A 140 -44.06 -15.84 36.48
CA PRO A 140 -43.78 -16.30 35.12
C PRO A 140 -43.88 -17.83 34.99
N LYS A 141 -44.28 -18.32 33.80
CA LYS A 141 -44.23 -19.74 33.45
C LYS A 141 -43.39 -19.98 32.19
N THR A 142 -42.44 -20.89 32.37
CA THR A 142 -41.69 -21.67 31.39
C THR A 142 -42.58 -22.56 30.52
N GLY A 143 -42.15 -22.84 29.30
CA GLY A 143 -42.75 -23.83 28.41
C GLY A 143 -41.74 -24.34 27.38
N GLU A 144 -41.41 -25.63 27.48
CA GLU A 144 -40.60 -26.43 26.56
C GLU A 144 -41.36 -26.82 25.26
N ALA A 145 -40.56 -27.32 24.31
CA ALA A 145 -40.79 -27.75 22.94
C ALA A 145 -42.00 -28.66 22.62
N THR A 146 -42.44 -28.59 21.35
CA THR A 146 -42.67 -29.71 20.37
C THR A 146 -43.11 -29.08 19.02
N VAL A 147 -42.33 -29.14 17.93
CA VAL A 147 -42.21 -30.17 16.86
C VAL A 147 -43.31 -30.16 15.76
N ASN A 148 -42.84 -29.86 14.55
CA ASN A 148 -43.22 -30.27 13.18
C ASN A 148 -44.39 -29.65 12.39
N GLY A 149 -44.06 -29.27 11.15
CA GLY A 149 -44.94 -29.00 10.02
C GLY A 149 -44.12 -28.69 8.76
N GLU A 150 -43.77 -29.74 8.01
CA GLU A 150 -43.13 -29.70 6.69
C GLU A 150 -44.07 -29.07 5.64
N GLU A 151 -43.55 -28.22 4.74
CA GLU A 151 -44.06 -28.17 3.37
C GLU A 151 -42.96 -27.83 2.38
N ASN A 152 -42.96 -28.61 1.30
CA ASN A 152 -42.00 -28.68 0.22
C ASN A 152 -42.00 -27.42 -0.66
N GLY A 153 -40.82 -26.83 -0.84
CA GLY A 153 -40.53 -25.87 -1.90
C GLY A 153 -39.15 -26.14 -2.46
N ALA A 154 -39.09 -26.96 -3.51
CA ALA A 154 -37.87 -27.30 -4.23
C ALA A 154 -37.30 -26.05 -4.93
N HIS A 155 -36.39 -25.35 -4.26
CA HIS A 155 -35.47 -24.43 -4.91
C HIS A 155 -34.16 -25.17 -5.15
N ALA A 156 -33.97 -25.53 -6.42
CA ALA A 156 -32.76 -26.16 -6.93
C ALA A 156 -31.52 -25.37 -6.47
N ILE A 157 -30.70 -26.03 -5.65
CA ILE A 157 -29.33 -25.62 -5.37
C ILE A 157 -28.58 -25.84 -6.69
N ASN A 158 -28.57 -24.83 -7.55
CA ASN A 158 -27.65 -24.81 -8.68
C ASN A 158 -26.25 -24.65 -8.11
N ASN A 159 -25.56 -25.79 -8.05
CA ASN A 159 -24.12 -25.90 -7.89
C ASN A 159 -23.41 -24.74 -8.61
N HIS A 160 -22.80 -23.83 -7.85
CA HIS A 160 -21.60 -23.13 -8.33
C HIS A 160 -20.44 -24.13 -8.31
N SER A 161 -20.53 -25.16 -9.16
CA SER A 161 -19.42 -25.98 -9.59
C SER A 161 -18.86 -25.41 -10.90
N LYS A 162 -18.68 -24.08 -10.97
CA LYS A 162 -17.69 -23.55 -11.90
C LYS A 162 -16.36 -23.66 -11.16
N PRO A 163 -15.43 -24.54 -11.59
CA PRO A 163 -14.07 -24.44 -11.10
C PRO A 163 -13.63 -22.99 -11.32
N MET A 164 -12.92 -22.43 -10.34
CA MET A 164 -12.14 -21.21 -10.51
C MET A 164 -11.48 -21.31 -11.88
N GLU A 165 -11.81 -20.42 -12.82
CA GLU A 165 -11.14 -20.39 -14.11
C GLU A 165 -9.67 -20.18 -13.76
N ILE A 166 -8.88 -21.24 -13.91
CA ILE A 166 -7.43 -21.17 -13.83
C ILE A 166 -7.09 -20.10 -14.85
N ASP A 167 -6.45 -19.01 -14.41
CA ASP A 167 -5.97 -17.93 -15.26
C ASP A 167 -5.39 -18.57 -16.52
N GLY A 168 -6.14 -18.48 -17.61
CA GLY A 168 -5.66 -18.98 -18.89
C GLY A 168 -4.39 -18.20 -19.18
N ASP A 169 -3.38 -18.87 -19.75
CA ASP A 169 -2.14 -18.21 -20.15
C ASP A 169 -2.50 -16.91 -20.89
N VAL A 170 -2.18 -15.76 -20.28
CA VAL A 170 -2.42 -14.45 -20.88
C VAL A 170 -1.43 -14.31 -22.02
N GLU A 171 -1.79 -14.84 -23.18
CA GLU A 171 -0.99 -14.73 -24.38
C GLU A 171 -1.18 -13.32 -24.95
N ILE A 172 -0.15 -12.48 -24.84
CA ILE A 172 -0.14 -11.17 -25.49
C ILE A 172 -0.06 -11.43 -27.01
N PRO A 173 -1.11 -11.07 -27.78
CA PRO A 173 -1.11 -11.27 -29.22
C PRO A 173 0.10 -10.60 -29.86
N SER A 174 0.70 -11.23 -30.88
CA SER A 174 1.91 -10.70 -31.54
C SER A 174 1.72 -9.30 -32.14
N ASN A 175 0.51 -8.91 -32.51
CA ASN A 175 0.18 -7.56 -32.97
C ASN A 175 0.13 -6.52 -31.84
N LYS A 176 0.09 -6.94 -30.57
CA LYS A 176 0.18 -6.09 -29.37
C LYS A 176 1.57 -6.11 -28.73
N ALA A 177 2.50 -6.90 -29.27
CA ALA A 177 3.88 -6.98 -28.79
C ALA A 177 4.82 -6.36 -29.83
N THR A 178 5.62 -5.37 -29.41
CA THR A 178 6.64 -4.76 -30.26
C THR A 178 8.02 -5.22 -29.81
N VAL A 179 8.77 -5.87 -30.72
CA VAL A 179 10.15 -6.30 -30.45
C VAL A 179 11.11 -5.19 -30.86
N LEU A 180 11.69 -4.53 -29.86
CA LEU A 180 12.67 -3.47 -30.04
C LEU A 180 14.06 -4.07 -30.21
N ARG A 181 14.59 -4.06 -31.43
CA ARG A 181 15.92 -4.58 -31.75
C ARG A 181 16.93 -3.47 -31.90
N GLY A 182 18.14 -3.73 -31.44
CA GLY A 182 19.28 -2.89 -31.77
C GLY A 182 20.45 -3.03 -30.81
N HIS A 183 20.21 -3.32 -29.53
CA HIS A 183 21.29 -3.64 -28.59
C HIS A 183 22.09 -4.86 -29.08
N GLU A 184 23.40 -4.82 -28.87
CA GLU A 184 24.35 -5.85 -29.35
C GLU A 184 24.74 -6.85 -28.26
N SER A 185 24.22 -6.67 -27.04
CA SER A 185 24.45 -7.52 -25.88
C SER A 185 23.22 -7.55 -24.97
N GLU A 186 23.35 -8.18 -23.80
CA GLU A 186 22.34 -8.29 -22.76
C GLU A 186 21.80 -6.91 -22.36
N VAL A 187 20.48 -6.81 -22.18
CA VAL A 187 19.79 -5.60 -21.70
C VAL A 187 19.44 -5.83 -20.24
N PHE A 188 20.13 -5.15 -19.33
CA PHE A 188 19.99 -5.38 -17.90
C PHE A 188 18.83 -4.61 -17.28
N ILE A 189 18.47 -3.49 -17.89
CA ILE A 189 17.60 -2.47 -17.28
C ILE A 189 16.75 -1.78 -18.34
N CYS A 190 15.53 -1.42 -17.95
CA CYS A 190 14.69 -0.50 -18.71
C CYS A 190 13.79 0.32 -17.78
N ALA A 191 13.40 1.52 -18.23
CA ALA A 191 12.48 2.39 -17.50
C ALA A 191 11.71 3.29 -18.45
N TRP A 192 10.40 3.40 -18.24
CA TRP A 192 9.55 4.35 -18.93
C TRP A 192 9.84 5.78 -18.45
N ASN A 193 9.81 6.72 -19.39
CA ASN A 193 9.75 8.13 -19.09
C ASN A 193 8.43 8.45 -18.37
N PRO A 194 8.43 9.29 -17.33
CA PRO A 194 7.24 9.55 -16.52
C PRO A 194 6.19 10.45 -17.20
N VAL A 195 6.54 11.12 -18.30
CA VAL A 195 5.71 12.14 -18.96
C VAL A 195 5.30 11.74 -20.38
N SER A 196 6.10 10.94 -21.08
CA SER A 196 5.87 10.55 -22.48
C SER A 196 6.12 9.06 -22.70
N ASP A 197 5.65 8.52 -23.84
CA ASP A 197 5.86 7.11 -24.23
C ASP A 197 7.29 6.89 -24.78
N LEU A 198 8.29 7.37 -24.04
CA LEU A 198 9.68 7.05 -24.24
C LEU A 198 10.07 5.92 -23.29
N LEU A 199 10.69 4.87 -23.82
CA LEU A 199 11.31 3.82 -23.02
C LEU A 199 12.82 4.02 -23.05
N ALA A 200 13.47 4.00 -21.89
CA ALA A 200 14.93 3.90 -21.81
C ALA A 200 15.35 2.45 -21.56
N SER A 201 16.44 2.00 -22.17
CA SER A 201 17.09 0.71 -21.86
C SER A 201 18.60 0.87 -21.74
N GLY A 202 19.24 0.04 -20.92
CA GLY A 202 20.69 0.00 -20.73
C GLY A 202 21.23 -1.42 -20.90
N SER A 203 22.39 -1.53 -21.54
CA SER A 203 22.95 -2.81 -21.98
C SER A 203 24.44 -2.96 -21.69
N GLY A 204 24.91 -4.21 -21.69
CA GLY A 204 26.32 -4.59 -21.74
C GLY A 204 27.06 -4.16 -23.02
N ASP A 205 26.35 -3.70 -24.05
CA ASP A 205 26.96 -3.14 -25.27
C ASP A 205 27.54 -1.73 -25.10
N SER A 206 27.61 -1.22 -23.87
CA SER A 206 28.04 0.13 -23.49
C SER A 206 27.15 1.27 -24.02
N THR A 207 25.91 0.95 -24.40
CA THR A 207 24.91 1.93 -24.79
C THR A 207 23.70 1.92 -23.88
N ALA A 208 23.15 3.11 -23.67
CA ALA A 208 21.74 3.25 -23.35
C ALA A 208 20.98 3.61 -24.63
N ARG A 209 19.70 3.26 -24.71
CA ARG A 209 18.83 3.61 -25.84
C ARG A 209 17.56 4.24 -25.33
N ILE A 210 17.08 5.23 -26.07
CA ILE A 210 15.75 5.81 -25.87
C ILE A 210 14.91 5.40 -27.06
N TRP A 211 13.82 4.70 -26.80
CA TRP A 211 12.86 4.21 -27.78
C TRP A 211 11.63 5.09 -27.72
N ASN A 212 11.27 5.70 -28.85
CA ASN A 212 10.02 6.43 -28.96
C ASN A 212 8.93 5.49 -29.44
N LEU A 213 7.89 5.32 -28.60
CA LEU A 213 6.78 4.43 -28.84
C LEU A 213 5.47 5.18 -29.15
N ASN A 214 5.53 6.51 -29.33
CA ASN A 214 4.39 7.26 -29.83
C ASN A 214 3.92 6.66 -31.17
N GLU A 215 2.60 6.50 -31.31
CA GLU A 215 1.92 5.87 -32.45
C GLU A 215 2.22 6.58 -33.79
N ASN A 216 3.38 6.32 -34.37
CA ASN A 216 3.59 6.54 -35.79
C ASN A 216 3.00 5.34 -36.52
N ASN A 217 1.95 5.62 -37.31
CA ASN A 217 1.15 4.75 -38.18
C ASN A 217 1.91 3.73 -39.08
N ASN A 218 3.23 3.62 -38.98
CA ASN A 218 4.09 2.77 -39.80
C ASN A 218 4.86 1.69 -39.02
N GLY A 219 4.58 1.50 -37.72
CA GLY A 219 5.13 0.35 -36.95
C GLY A 219 6.64 0.36 -36.73
N SER A 220 7.30 1.52 -36.87
CA SER A 220 8.74 1.67 -36.63
C SER A 220 8.98 2.66 -35.49
N SER A 221 9.41 2.15 -34.34
CA SER A 221 9.90 2.95 -33.22
C SER A 221 11.18 3.68 -33.63
N THR A 222 11.26 5.00 -33.41
CA THR A 222 12.53 5.71 -33.58
C THR A 222 13.41 5.46 -32.36
N GLN A 223 14.72 5.34 -32.58
CA GLN A 223 15.66 4.99 -31.54
C GLN A 223 16.82 5.97 -31.48
N LEU A 224 17.14 6.44 -30.28
CA LEU A 224 18.36 7.18 -29.97
C LEU A 224 19.39 6.25 -29.33
N VAL A 225 20.68 6.41 -29.67
CA VAL A 225 21.79 5.61 -29.11
C VAL A 225 22.67 6.53 -28.26
N LEU A 226 22.67 6.31 -26.96
CA LEU A 226 23.47 7.03 -25.97
C LEU A 226 24.74 6.23 -25.69
N ARG A 227 25.81 6.53 -26.43
CA ARG A 227 27.09 5.81 -26.32
C ARG A 227 27.86 6.28 -25.10
N HIS A 228 28.14 5.38 -24.16
CA HIS A 228 28.92 5.73 -22.98
C HIS A 228 30.39 5.86 -23.35
N CYS A 229 30.86 7.10 -23.46
CA CYS A 229 32.26 7.41 -23.74
C CYS A 229 32.98 7.94 -22.49
N ILE A 230 34.29 7.77 -22.47
CA ILE A 230 35.22 8.40 -21.53
C ILE A 230 36.15 9.33 -22.30
N ARG A 231 36.65 10.38 -21.63
CA ARG A 231 37.65 11.28 -22.22
C ARG A 231 39.04 10.73 -21.97
N GLU A 232 39.70 10.30 -23.03
CA GLU A 232 41.09 9.83 -23.01
C GLU A 232 41.90 10.64 -24.03
N GLY A 233 42.98 11.31 -23.59
CA GLY A 233 43.82 12.12 -24.48
C GLY A 233 43.12 13.31 -25.14
N GLY A 234 42.00 13.81 -24.58
CA GLY A 234 41.23 14.92 -25.14
C GLY A 234 40.18 14.50 -26.19
N HIS A 235 40.02 13.20 -26.44
CA HIS A 235 39.01 12.65 -27.33
C HIS A 235 38.03 11.76 -26.57
N ASP A 236 36.77 11.72 -27.03
CA ASP A 236 35.76 10.81 -26.50
C ASP A 236 35.97 9.43 -27.13
N VAL A 237 36.35 8.46 -26.30
CA VAL A 237 36.49 7.04 -26.70
C VAL A 237 35.41 6.20 -26.02
N PRO A 238 34.87 5.17 -26.68
CA PRO A 238 33.90 4.27 -26.05
C PRO A 238 34.45 3.67 -24.76
N SER A 239 33.65 3.70 -23.71
CA SER A 239 34.02 3.12 -22.41
C SER A 239 34.17 1.59 -22.48
N ASN A 240 33.41 0.95 -23.39
CA ASN A 240 33.30 -0.51 -23.50
C ASN A 240 33.00 -1.13 -22.13
N LYS A 241 32.11 -0.48 -21.38
CA LYS A 241 31.63 -0.89 -20.07
C LYS A 241 30.12 -0.79 -20.02
N ASP A 242 29.54 -1.76 -19.34
CA ASP A 242 28.12 -2.00 -19.26
C ASP A 242 27.39 -0.80 -18.66
N VAL A 243 26.18 -0.54 -19.13
CA VAL A 243 25.24 0.36 -18.46
C VAL A 243 24.47 -0.46 -17.44
N THR A 244 24.72 -0.20 -16.16
CA THR A 244 24.26 -1.05 -15.04
C THR A 244 23.02 -0.50 -14.35
N SER A 245 22.79 0.81 -14.44
CA SER A 245 21.64 1.48 -13.84
C SER A 245 21.21 2.69 -14.65
N LEU A 246 19.91 2.99 -14.62
CA LEU A 246 19.32 4.16 -15.27
C LEU A 246 18.08 4.62 -14.49
N ASP A 247 17.78 5.92 -14.55
CA ASP A 247 16.60 6.50 -13.93
C ASP A 247 16.25 7.84 -14.61
N TRP A 248 14.96 8.04 -14.90
CA TRP A 248 14.44 9.32 -15.37
C TRP A 248 14.23 10.27 -14.19
N ASN A 249 14.49 11.56 -14.39
CA ASN A 249 14.03 12.57 -13.45
C ASN A 249 12.50 12.72 -13.53
N SER A 250 11.90 13.35 -12.53
CA SER A 250 10.43 13.36 -12.38
C SER A 250 9.67 14.11 -13.47
N ASP A 251 10.32 15.04 -14.18
CA ASP A 251 9.71 15.76 -15.32
C ASP A 251 10.00 15.10 -16.68
N GLY A 252 10.78 14.01 -16.70
CA GLY A 252 11.10 13.25 -17.92
C GLY A 252 12.12 13.91 -18.86
N THR A 253 12.67 15.07 -18.53
CA THR A 253 13.59 15.79 -19.42
C THR A 253 15.02 15.24 -19.40
N LEU A 254 15.40 14.56 -18.32
CA LEU A 254 16.76 14.05 -18.10
C LEU A 254 16.76 12.58 -17.70
N LEU A 255 17.67 11.83 -18.30
CA LEU A 255 17.97 10.44 -17.98
C LEU A 255 19.34 10.38 -17.31
N ALA A 256 19.41 9.85 -16.08
CA ALA A 256 20.69 9.53 -15.45
C ALA A 256 21.06 8.07 -15.75
N THR A 257 22.32 7.82 -16.05
CA THR A 257 22.87 6.47 -16.25
C THR A 257 24.12 6.26 -15.43
N GLY A 258 24.32 5.02 -14.99
CA GLY A 258 25.46 4.56 -14.23
C GLY A 258 26.07 3.38 -14.96
N SER A 259 27.39 3.33 -14.99
CA SER A 259 28.12 2.32 -15.76
C SER A 259 29.14 1.58 -14.91
N TYR A 260 29.57 0.43 -15.43
CA TYR A 260 30.62 -0.41 -14.89
C TYR A 260 32.00 0.30 -14.89
N ASP A 261 32.17 1.38 -15.66
CA ASP A 261 33.35 2.26 -15.59
C ASP A 261 33.41 3.16 -14.34
N GLY A 262 32.33 3.16 -13.55
CA GLY A 262 32.20 3.97 -12.35
C GLY A 262 31.66 5.37 -12.60
N PHE A 263 31.38 5.77 -13.84
CA PHE A 263 30.86 7.09 -14.14
C PHE A 263 29.33 7.15 -14.08
N ALA A 264 28.83 8.18 -13.42
CA ALA A 264 27.45 8.61 -13.54
C ALA A 264 27.34 9.71 -14.61
N ARG A 265 26.37 9.59 -15.51
CA ARG A 265 26.14 10.51 -16.64
C ARG A 265 24.69 10.97 -16.65
N ILE A 266 24.46 12.19 -17.10
CA ILE A 266 23.14 12.77 -17.32
C ILE A 266 22.98 13.03 -18.81
N TRP A 267 21.88 12.56 -19.36
CA TRP A 267 21.49 12.70 -20.76
C TRP A 267 20.18 13.48 -20.85
N THR A 268 20.03 14.23 -21.93
CA THR A 268 18.74 14.79 -22.32
C THR A 268 17.85 13.72 -22.94
N GLU A 269 16.53 13.93 -22.94
CA GLU A 269 15.58 13.06 -23.64
C GLU A 269 15.87 12.95 -25.16
N ASP A 270 16.48 13.98 -25.75
CA ASP A 270 16.97 14.00 -27.13
C ASP A 270 18.24 13.17 -27.36
N GLY A 271 18.78 12.53 -26.31
CA GLY A 271 19.94 11.64 -26.38
C GLY A 271 21.30 12.34 -26.33
N ASN A 272 21.34 13.64 -26.07
CA ASN A 272 22.60 14.38 -25.88
C ASN A 272 23.15 14.20 -24.46
N LEU A 273 24.46 14.01 -24.33
CA LEU A 273 25.14 13.98 -23.02
C LEU A 273 25.19 15.39 -22.44
N ALA A 274 24.45 15.62 -21.35
CA ALA A 274 24.39 16.91 -20.67
C ALA A 274 25.54 17.08 -19.67
N SER A 275 25.86 16.04 -18.89
CA SER A 275 26.90 16.11 -17.86
C SER A 275 27.47 14.74 -17.53
N THR A 276 28.74 14.71 -17.11
CA THR A 276 29.41 13.55 -16.52
C THR A 276 29.77 13.92 -15.09
N LEU A 277 29.07 13.32 -14.12
CA LEU A 277 29.05 13.78 -12.72
C LEU A 277 30.33 13.47 -11.94
N GLY A 278 31.06 12.44 -12.37
CA GLY A 278 32.26 11.98 -11.71
C GLY A 278 32.30 10.46 -11.65
N GLN A 279 33.30 9.94 -10.94
CA GLN A 279 33.67 8.54 -10.98
C GLN A 279 33.70 7.93 -9.57
N HIS A 280 32.89 6.90 -9.36
CA HIS A 280 33.08 5.90 -8.30
C HIS A 280 34.35 5.10 -8.55
N LYS A 281 34.98 4.56 -7.49
CA LYS A 281 36.15 3.68 -7.61
C LYS A 281 35.72 2.25 -8.03
N GLY A 282 35.23 2.13 -9.26
CA GLY A 282 34.70 0.90 -9.84
C GLY A 282 33.20 1.00 -10.16
N PRO A 283 32.55 -0.12 -10.53
CA PRO A 283 31.19 -0.15 -11.03
C PRO A 283 30.17 0.57 -10.14
N ILE A 284 29.27 1.30 -10.78
CA ILE A 284 28.01 1.74 -10.15
C ILE A 284 27.02 0.57 -10.27
N PHE A 285 26.31 0.26 -9.19
CA PHE A 285 25.27 -0.78 -9.18
C PHE A 285 23.86 -0.23 -9.24
N ALA A 286 23.64 0.94 -8.65
CA ALA A 286 22.34 1.59 -8.64
C ALA A 286 22.51 3.09 -8.68
N LEU A 287 21.53 3.77 -9.29
CA LEU A 287 21.37 5.21 -9.22
C LEU A 287 19.88 5.56 -9.16
N LYS A 288 19.55 6.66 -8.49
CA LYS A 288 18.20 7.21 -8.44
C LYS A 288 18.19 8.73 -8.37
N TRP A 289 17.26 9.35 -9.07
CA TRP A 289 16.91 10.74 -8.85
C TRP A 289 16.16 10.92 -7.54
N ASN A 290 16.35 12.07 -6.90
CA ASN A 290 15.42 12.51 -5.88
C ASN A 290 14.14 13.06 -6.52
N LYS A 291 13.03 13.10 -5.76
CA LYS A 291 11.72 13.58 -6.25
C LYS A 291 11.73 15.03 -6.78
N LYS A 292 12.64 15.86 -6.28
CA LYS A 292 12.77 17.26 -6.73
C LYS A 292 13.57 17.39 -8.04
N GLY A 293 14.25 16.34 -8.48
CA GLY A 293 15.06 16.33 -9.70
C GLY A 293 16.36 17.14 -9.60
N ASN A 294 16.79 17.53 -8.40
CA ASN A 294 17.99 18.34 -8.22
C ASN A 294 19.21 17.54 -7.71
N TYR A 295 18.99 16.31 -7.25
CA TYR A 295 20.04 15.41 -6.78
C TYR A 295 19.91 14.02 -7.36
N ILE A 296 21.05 13.37 -7.55
CA ILE A 296 21.14 11.95 -7.88
C ILE A 296 21.88 11.25 -6.74
N LEU A 297 21.39 10.10 -6.32
CA LEU A 297 22.08 9.17 -5.42
C LEU A 297 22.64 8.03 -6.26
N SER A 298 23.91 7.68 -6.09
CA SER A 298 24.51 6.47 -6.66
C SER A 298 25.10 5.57 -5.58
N ALA A 299 25.14 4.27 -5.86
CA ALA A 299 25.77 3.25 -5.03
C ALA A 299 26.80 2.47 -5.84
N GLY A 300 28.04 2.41 -5.36
CA GLY A 300 29.16 1.80 -6.07
C GLY A 300 29.75 0.57 -5.38
N VAL A 301 30.55 -0.19 -6.14
CA VAL A 301 31.34 -1.32 -5.61
C VAL A 301 32.35 -0.88 -4.55
N ASP A 302 32.73 0.40 -4.58
CA ASP A 302 33.68 1.01 -3.65
C ASP A 302 33.14 1.14 -2.22
N LYS A 303 31.97 0.54 -1.96
CA LYS A 303 31.29 0.47 -0.66
C LYS A 303 30.78 1.84 -0.20
N THR A 304 30.68 2.79 -1.13
CA THR A 304 30.19 4.13 -0.84
C THR A 304 28.91 4.42 -1.62
N THR A 305 28.09 5.30 -1.04
CA THR A 305 27.04 6.00 -1.79
C THR A 305 27.41 7.46 -1.94
N ILE A 306 27.05 8.07 -3.07
CA ILE A 306 27.37 9.47 -3.37
C ILE A 306 26.10 10.20 -3.75
N ILE A 307 25.89 11.37 -3.15
CA ILE A 307 24.90 12.35 -3.60
C ILE A 307 25.59 13.33 -4.53
N TRP A 308 25.06 13.47 -5.74
CA TRP A 308 25.51 14.39 -6.77
C TRP A 308 24.53 15.53 -6.93
N ASP A 309 25.04 16.75 -7.13
CA ASP A 309 24.23 17.86 -7.63
C ASP A 309 24.06 17.76 -9.14
N ALA A 310 22.81 17.61 -9.59
CA ALA A 310 22.52 17.41 -11.00
C ALA A 310 22.76 18.68 -11.85
N HIS A 311 22.74 19.87 -11.24
CA HIS A 311 22.93 21.13 -11.97
C HIS A 311 24.41 21.44 -12.18
N THR A 312 25.22 21.26 -11.13
CA THR A 312 26.66 21.55 -11.21
C THR A 312 27.45 20.36 -11.74
N GLY A 313 26.90 19.16 -11.60
CA GLY A 313 27.59 17.93 -11.95
C GLY A 313 28.62 17.48 -10.92
N GLU A 314 28.60 18.01 -9.70
CA GLU A 314 29.62 17.72 -8.69
C GLU A 314 29.11 16.80 -7.58
N ALA A 315 30.02 16.03 -6.98
CA ALA A 315 29.74 15.27 -5.78
C ALA A 315 29.50 16.21 -4.59
N LYS A 316 28.32 16.15 -3.98
CA LYS A 316 28.02 16.91 -2.75
C LYS A 316 28.44 16.20 -1.48
N GLN A 317 28.22 14.89 -1.43
CA GLN A 317 28.55 14.11 -0.24
C GLN A 317 28.76 12.65 -0.59
N GLN A 318 29.77 12.05 0.04
CA GLN A 318 30.06 10.62 -0.06
C GLN A 318 29.91 9.97 1.32
N PHE A 319 29.26 8.81 1.36
CA PHE A 319 28.93 8.08 2.57
C PHE A 319 29.63 6.71 2.57
N PRO A 320 30.76 6.55 3.30
CA PRO A 320 31.52 5.31 3.38
C PRO A 320 31.06 4.44 4.55
N PHE A 321 29.78 4.06 4.58
CA PHE A 321 29.21 3.32 5.72
C PHE A 321 29.18 1.81 5.51
N HIS A 322 29.28 1.32 4.28
CA HIS A 322 29.28 -0.11 4.02
C HIS A 322 30.70 -0.68 4.18
N SER A 323 30.81 -1.80 4.89
CA SER A 323 31.99 -2.65 4.93
C SER A 323 31.66 -3.95 4.20
N GLY A 324 32.09 -4.09 2.95
CA GLY A 324 31.99 -5.37 2.24
C GLY A 324 32.87 -6.40 2.94
N ASN A 325 32.26 -7.51 3.34
CA ASN A 325 32.93 -8.70 3.87
C ASN A 325 33.64 -9.49 2.77
#